data_AF-A0A2H0HKW8-F1
#
_entry.id   AF-A0A2H0HKW8-F1
#
_cell.length_a   1.000
_cell.length_b   1.000
_cell.length_c   1.000
_cell.angle_alpha   90.00
_cell.angle_beta   90.00
_cell.angle_gamma   90.00
#
_symmetry.space_group_name_H-M   'P 1'
#
loop_
_entity.id
_entity.type
_entity.pdbx_description
1 polymer ?
#
loop_
_entity_poly.entity_id
_entity_poly.type
_entity_poly.pdbx_seq_one_letter_code
_entity_poly.pdbx_strand_id
1 'polypeptide(L)'
;MKIAGYVGDLLYDYECVVIPGLGGFITKDKPAQVVAVTHHFKPPFREVLFNIHLKTNDGLLVNYVARQEELSYNEAKSRVDVFAFECRNALDAGKRIRFHGIGSLSRDEDQNIVFSQDKSINYNPQAFGLGSFVSPAIARTSDEEKVMGAIKKVVPEKKPVQEAKPAPVKPKRILIATRKKSTFMTQLIFLMAVFFMMGVGYIYMHRHAMSYYWENHAHQIPLFYTSPQAYYANNIDLLPIEKLSYYSALWLPGLYESNDQPQTAHKQPIDISQATLIPIQSANTMKVDQELIEEPGILETIAEKISGEPITKEVKNPPETVEHEALNTSVTTPAVVPSSSTSYNYYIIAGSFNNEKNALNLVAQLKANGFDAMIADTNKYGMFRVAFKGFKNEADASQELVTIKNRHNQEAWLLKK
;
A
#
# COMPACT_ATOMS: atom_id res chain seq x y z
N MET A 1 -21.26 -15.59 -5.32
CA MET A 1 -22.04 -14.60 -6.10
C MET A 1 -21.10 -13.92 -7.07
N LYS A 2 -21.49 -13.73 -8.36
CA LYS A 2 -20.63 -13.09 -9.36
C LYS A 2 -20.42 -11.59 -9.10
N ILE A 3 -21.47 -10.88 -8.69
CA ILE A 3 -21.47 -9.43 -8.45
C ILE A 3 -20.36 -9.01 -7.47
N ALA A 4 -20.09 -9.80 -6.43
CA ALA A 4 -19.01 -9.54 -5.47
C ALA A 4 -17.59 -9.61 -6.10
N GLY A 5 -17.41 -10.34 -7.20
CA GLY A 5 -16.17 -10.33 -8.01
C GLY A 5 -16.08 -9.08 -8.88
N TYR A 6 -17.18 -8.75 -9.58
CA TYR A 6 -17.26 -7.57 -10.45
C TYR A 6 -16.95 -6.24 -9.74
N VAL A 7 -17.27 -6.11 -8.45
CA VAL A 7 -16.84 -4.95 -7.64
C VAL A 7 -15.31 -4.92 -7.50
N GLY A 8 -14.66 -6.07 -7.32
CA GLY A 8 -13.20 -6.18 -7.26
C GLY A 8 -12.54 -5.86 -8.60
N ASP A 9 -13.13 -6.31 -9.71
CA ASP A 9 -12.66 -5.97 -11.06
C ASP A 9 -12.71 -4.45 -11.30
N LEU A 10 -13.80 -3.78 -10.89
CA LEU A 10 -13.98 -2.33 -11.01
C LEU A 10 -13.02 -1.51 -10.12
N LEU A 11 -12.58 -2.02 -8.97
CA LEU A 11 -11.72 -1.29 -8.01
C LEU A 11 -10.27 -1.09 -8.50
N TYR A 12 -9.85 -1.74 -9.58
CA TYR A 12 -8.58 -1.42 -10.26
C TYR A 12 -8.68 -0.13 -11.10
N ASP A 13 -9.77 0.01 -11.85
CA ASP A 13 -9.99 1.08 -12.83
C ASP A 13 -10.66 2.33 -12.22
N TYR A 14 -11.50 2.16 -11.20
CA TYR A 14 -12.36 3.21 -10.64
C TYR A 14 -12.08 3.48 -9.16
N GLU A 15 -11.97 4.76 -8.80
CA GLU A 15 -11.67 5.18 -7.43
C GLU A 15 -12.82 4.91 -6.44
N CYS A 16 -14.06 4.84 -6.94
CA CYS A 16 -15.28 4.60 -6.17
C CYS A 16 -16.19 3.65 -6.94
N VAL A 17 -16.80 2.68 -6.24
CA VAL A 17 -17.75 1.70 -6.79
C VAL A 17 -18.96 1.59 -5.87
N VAL A 18 -20.12 2.07 -6.30
CA VAL A 18 -21.36 2.03 -5.50
C VAL A 18 -22.15 0.74 -5.72
N ILE A 19 -22.64 0.16 -4.63
CA ILE A 19 -23.68 -0.88 -4.62
C ILE A 19 -24.98 -0.21 -4.15
N PRO A 20 -25.94 0.08 -5.07
CA PRO A 20 -27.22 0.70 -4.73
C PRO A 20 -27.90 0.06 -3.52
N GLY A 21 -28.37 0.89 -2.59
CA GLY A 21 -29.06 0.44 -1.37
C GLY A 21 -28.18 -0.18 -0.26
N LEU A 22 -26.95 -0.61 -0.54
CA LEU A 22 -26.01 -1.18 0.44
C LEU A 22 -24.98 -0.13 0.91
N GLY A 23 -24.28 0.52 -0.02
CA GLY A 23 -23.19 1.45 0.24
C GLY A 23 -22.13 1.44 -0.88
N GLY A 24 -21.10 2.27 -0.75
CA GLY A 24 -20.03 2.38 -1.76
C GLY A 24 -18.66 2.02 -1.21
N PHE A 25 -17.86 1.31 -2.02
CA PHE A 25 -16.44 1.14 -1.79
C PHE A 25 -15.70 2.36 -2.33
N ILE A 26 -14.82 2.95 -1.52
CA ILE A 26 -13.99 4.09 -1.87
C ILE A 26 -12.54 3.65 -1.74
N THR A 27 -11.71 3.95 -2.72
CA THR A 27 -10.27 3.68 -2.67
C THR A 27 -9.47 4.92 -2.28
N LYS A 28 -8.29 4.71 -1.70
CA LYS A 28 -7.36 5.77 -1.33
C LYS A 28 -5.93 5.30 -1.56
N ASP A 29 -5.26 5.90 -2.53
CA ASP A 29 -3.85 5.60 -2.77
C ASP A 29 -2.96 6.13 -1.63
N LYS A 30 -2.02 5.28 -1.20
CA LYS A 30 -0.99 5.56 -0.22
C LYS A 30 0.38 5.41 -0.87
N PRO A 31 1.32 6.35 -0.64
CA PRO A 31 2.68 6.26 -1.18
C PRO A 31 3.44 5.07 -0.59
N ALA A 32 4.57 4.71 -1.20
CA ALA A 32 5.50 3.71 -0.66
C ALA A 32 5.89 4.05 0.79
N GLN A 33 6.00 3.03 1.64
CA GLN A 33 6.25 3.20 3.08
C GLN A 33 7.52 2.45 3.50
N VAL A 34 8.35 3.12 4.31
CA VAL A 34 9.55 2.52 4.89
C VAL A 34 9.31 2.29 6.38
N VAL A 35 9.20 1.03 6.79
CA VAL A 35 9.10 0.65 8.20
C VAL A 35 10.51 0.70 8.79
N ALA A 36 10.88 1.83 9.38
CA ALA A 36 12.25 2.13 9.78
C ALA A 36 12.87 1.09 10.73
N VAL A 37 12.08 0.51 11.64
CA VAL A 37 12.52 -0.49 12.64
C VAL A 37 12.91 -1.83 12.01
N THR A 38 12.23 -2.25 10.94
CA THR A 38 12.48 -3.54 10.27
C THR A 38 13.21 -3.37 8.93
N HIS A 39 13.59 -2.14 8.58
CA HIS A 39 14.14 -1.74 7.27
C HIS A 39 13.31 -2.25 6.08
N HIS A 40 12.00 -2.40 6.27
CA HIS A 40 11.10 -3.02 5.30
C HIS A 40 10.40 -1.97 4.43
N PHE A 41 10.61 -2.05 3.14
CA PHE A 41 10.04 -1.19 2.10
C PHE A 41 8.76 -1.82 1.57
N LYS A 42 7.63 -1.17 1.80
CA LYS A 42 6.33 -1.53 1.21
C LYS A 42 6.11 -0.68 -0.05
N PRO A 43 5.61 -1.27 -1.17
CA PRO A 43 5.27 -0.52 -2.37
C PRO A 43 4.15 0.51 -2.11
N PRO A 44 3.91 1.47 -3.01
CA PRO A 44 2.66 2.22 -2.97
C PRO A 44 1.46 1.26 -3.05
N PHE A 45 0.38 1.56 -2.35
CA PHE A 45 -0.78 0.67 -2.32
C PHE A 45 -2.10 1.41 -2.20
N ARG A 46 -3.16 0.75 -2.67
CA ARG A 46 -4.52 1.27 -2.62
C ARG A 46 -5.25 0.71 -1.41
N GLU A 47 -5.51 1.56 -0.43
CA GLU A 47 -6.40 1.24 0.68
C GLU A 47 -7.85 1.24 0.18
N VAL A 48 -8.66 0.28 0.61
CA VAL A 48 -10.09 0.21 0.34
C VAL A 48 -10.84 0.54 1.62
N LEU A 49 -11.82 1.41 1.50
CA LEU A 49 -12.72 1.86 2.55
C LEU A 49 -14.17 1.58 2.10
N PHE A 50 -15.10 1.52 3.04
CA PHE A 50 -16.53 1.37 2.75
C PHE A 50 -17.32 2.50 3.41
N ASN A 51 -18.26 3.08 2.68
CA ASN A 51 -19.15 4.13 3.16
C ASN A 51 -20.61 3.75 2.92
N ILE A 52 -21.32 3.47 4.02
CA ILE A 52 -22.75 3.11 4.05
C ILE A 52 -23.66 4.19 3.46
N HIS A 53 -23.26 5.47 3.47
CA HIS A 53 -24.08 6.59 3.00
C HIS A 53 -24.06 6.75 1.47
N LEU A 54 -23.08 6.18 0.77
CA LEU A 54 -23.03 6.16 -0.69
C LEU A 54 -24.02 5.13 -1.26
N LYS A 55 -25.30 5.50 -1.32
CA LYS A 55 -26.39 4.65 -1.84
C LYS A 55 -26.93 5.10 -3.22
N THR A 56 -26.49 6.26 -3.70
CA THR A 56 -26.88 6.83 -5.00
C THR A 56 -26.37 5.95 -6.15
N ASN A 57 -27.27 5.48 -7.02
CA ASN A 57 -26.89 4.67 -8.17
C ASN A 57 -26.18 5.54 -9.23
N ASP A 58 -24.86 5.42 -9.32
CA ASP A 58 -24.02 5.98 -10.38
C ASP A 58 -24.16 5.25 -11.73
N GLY A 59 -24.81 4.08 -11.72
CA GLY A 59 -24.94 3.18 -12.86
C GLY A 59 -23.67 2.41 -13.21
N LEU A 60 -22.54 2.59 -12.52
CA LEU A 60 -21.25 1.97 -12.85
C LEU A 60 -21.33 0.45 -12.77
N LEU A 61 -21.66 -0.07 -11.58
CA LEU A 61 -21.79 -1.51 -11.32
C LEU A 61 -22.93 -2.13 -12.16
N VAL A 62 -24.04 -1.42 -12.32
CA VAL A 62 -25.20 -1.89 -13.08
C VAL A 62 -24.88 -2.04 -14.57
N ASN A 63 -24.21 -1.05 -15.17
CA ASN A 63 -23.75 -1.12 -16.56
C ASN A 63 -22.67 -2.19 -16.77
N TYR A 64 -21.80 -2.42 -15.78
CA TYR A 64 -20.80 -3.48 -15.83
C TYR A 64 -21.47 -4.87 -15.80
N VAL A 65 -22.39 -5.11 -14.86
CA VAL A 65 -23.19 -6.35 -14.79
C VAL A 65 -23.97 -6.59 -16.09
N ALA A 66 -24.63 -5.56 -16.63
CA ALA A 66 -25.38 -5.67 -17.88
C ALA A 66 -24.50 -6.12 -19.07
N ARG A 67 -23.24 -5.64 -19.13
CA ARG A 67 -22.28 -6.04 -20.16
C ARG A 67 -21.68 -7.44 -19.94
N GLN A 68 -21.38 -7.82 -18.70
CA GLN A 68 -20.74 -9.11 -18.39
C GLN A 68 -21.73 -10.29 -18.36
N GLU A 69 -23.03 -10.04 -18.17
CA GLU A 69 -24.07 -11.08 -18.19
C GLU A 69 -25.03 -10.97 -19.39
N GLU A 70 -24.73 -10.09 -20.36
CA GLU A 70 -25.53 -9.84 -21.59
C GLU A 70 -27.01 -9.49 -21.33
N LEU A 71 -27.27 -8.69 -20.30
CA LEU A 71 -28.61 -8.36 -19.82
C LEU A 71 -29.10 -6.99 -20.24
N SER A 72 -30.43 -6.79 -20.17
CA SER A 72 -31.00 -5.44 -20.15
C SER A 72 -30.57 -4.69 -18.88
N TYR A 73 -30.43 -3.36 -18.96
CA TYR A 73 -30.08 -2.51 -17.81
C TYR A 73 -31.06 -2.68 -16.64
N ASN A 74 -32.35 -2.82 -16.93
CA ASN A 74 -33.37 -3.00 -15.90
C ASN A 74 -33.22 -4.33 -15.15
N GLU A 75 -32.89 -5.41 -15.88
CA GLU A 75 -32.66 -6.72 -15.28
C GLU A 75 -31.35 -6.75 -14.48
N ALA A 76 -30.26 -6.21 -15.03
CA ALA A 76 -29.00 -6.04 -14.31
C ALA A 76 -29.18 -5.23 -13.02
N LYS A 77 -29.96 -4.13 -13.08
CA LYS A 77 -30.33 -3.34 -11.90
C LYS A 77 -31.08 -4.20 -10.88
N SER A 78 -32.06 -4.98 -11.34
CA SER A 78 -32.88 -5.83 -10.48
C SER A 78 -32.03 -6.91 -9.78
N ARG A 79 -31.04 -7.50 -10.48
CA ARG A 79 -30.07 -8.44 -9.87
C ARG A 79 -29.17 -7.76 -8.83
N VAL A 80 -28.74 -6.52 -9.06
CA VAL A 80 -27.94 -5.73 -8.10
C VAL A 80 -28.78 -5.31 -6.88
N ASP A 81 -30.02 -4.87 -7.07
CA ASP A 81 -30.94 -4.48 -5.99
C ASP A 81 -31.29 -5.68 -5.09
N VAL A 82 -31.51 -6.88 -5.68
CA VAL A 82 -31.67 -8.14 -4.94
C VAL A 82 -30.41 -8.50 -4.16
N PHE A 83 -29.24 -8.46 -4.78
CA PHE A 83 -27.96 -8.71 -4.10
C PHE A 83 -27.72 -7.77 -2.91
N ALA A 84 -28.07 -6.48 -3.05
CA ALA A 84 -28.00 -5.52 -1.95
C ALA A 84 -29.02 -5.80 -0.83
N PHE A 85 -30.19 -6.34 -1.15
CA PHE A 85 -31.17 -6.82 -0.15
C PHE A 85 -30.67 -8.07 0.60
N GLU A 86 -30.15 -9.07 -0.12
CA GLU A 86 -29.54 -10.27 0.49
C GLU A 86 -28.38 -9.90 1.43
N CYS A 87 -27.52 -8.96 1.01
CA CYS A 87 -26.42 -8.47 1.85
C CYS A 87 -26.92 -7.79 3.14
N ARG A 88 -27.94 -6.93 3.06
CA ARG A 88 -28.52 -6.29 4.27
C ARG A 88 -29.11 -7.33 5.21
N ASN A 89 -29.96 -8.21 4.71
CA ASN A 89 -30.60 -9.27 5.51
C ASN A 89 -29.57 -10.19 6.19
N ALA A 90 -28.42 -10.46 5.55
CA ALA A 90 -27.35 -11.24 6.15
C ALA A 90 -26.62 -10.48 7.27
N LEU A 91 -26.35 -9.18 7.10
CA LEU A 91 -25.74 -8.32 8.13
C LEU A 91 -26.69 -8.08 9.32
N ASP A 92 -27.99 -7.90 9.06
CA ASP A 92 -29.03 -7.79 10.08
C ASP A 92 -29.23 -9.10 10.87
N ALA A 93 -29.01 -10.25 10.21
CA ALA A 93 -28.92 -11.56 10.87
C ALA A 93 -27.55 -11.83 11.55
N GLY A 94 -26.72 -10.79 11.75
CA GLY A 94 -25.43 -10.88 12.45
C GLY A 94 -24.31 -11.62 11.69
N LYS A 95 -24.50 -11.95 10.41
CA LYS A 95 -23.51 -12.72 9.62
C LYS A 95 -22.47 -11.79 9.01
N ARG A 96 -21.19 -12.20 9.06
CA ARG A 96 -20.10 -11.55 8.32
C ARG A 96 -20.16 -11.92 6.83
N ILE A 97 -20.18 -10.93 5.96
CA ILE A 97 -20.09 -11.09 4.50
C ILE A 97 -18.63 -10.93 4.07
N ARG A 98 -18.09 -11.88 3.31
CA ARG A 98 -16.76 -11.75 2.69
C ARG A 98 -16.87 -11.46 1.20
N PHE A 99 -16.21 -10.39 0.77
CA PHE A 99 -15.94 -10.05 -0.61
C PHE A 99 -14.53 -10.53 -0.94
N HIS A 100 -14.39 -11.48 -1.86
CA HIS A 100 -13.09 -12.07 -2.19
C HIS A 100 -12.13 -11.01 -2.76
N GLY A 101 -10.89 -10.96 -2.25
CA GLY A 101 -9.89 -9.95 -2.62
C GLY A 101 -10.09 -8.56 -2.00
N ILE A 102 -11.34 -8.15 -1.74
CA ILE A 102 -11.68 -6.81 -1.25
C ILE A 102 -11.62 -6.74 0.29
N GLY A 103 -12.30 -7.65 1.00
CA GLY A 103 -12.45 -7.56 2.45
C GLY A 103 -13.70 -8.24 3.01
N SER A 104 -14.17 -7.79 4.18
CA SER A 104 -15.41 -8.27 4.78
C SER A 104 -16.20 -7.17 5.49
N LEU A 105 -17.52 -7.27 5.43
CA LEU A 105 -18.47 -6.46 6.19
C LEU A 105 -19.01 -7.30 7.35
N SER A 106 -19.05 -6.74 8.55
CA SER A 106 -19.78 -7.30 9.69
C SER A 106 -20.42 -6.18 10.51
N ARG A 107 -21.42 -6.53 11.32
CA ARG A 107 -21.96 -5.63 12.33
C ARG A 107 -21.05 -5.62 13.56
N ASP A 108 -20.92 -4.46 14.19
CA ASP A 108 -20.28 -4.28 15.49
C ASP A 108 -21.32 -4.39 16.63
N GLU A 109 -20.86 -4.36 17.89
CA GLU A 109 -21.73 -4.38 19.08
C GLU A 109 -22.78 -3.25 19.03
N ASP A 110 -22.35 -2.03 18.69
CA ASP A 110 -23.17 -0.82 18.46
C ASP A 110 -24.10 -0.87 17.23
N GLN A 111 -24.31 -2.05 16.62
CA GLN A 111 -25.10 -2.26 15.40
C GLN A 111 -24.60 -1.52 14.13
N ASN A 112 -23.42 -0.90 14.18
CA ASN A 112 -22.79 -0.23 13.04
C ASN A 112 -22.22 -1.25 12.03
N ILE A 113 -22.24 -0.93 10.73
CA ILE A 113 -21.58 -1.75 9.70
C ILE A 113 -20.10 -1.37 9.61
N VAL A 114 -19.23 -2.28 9.99
CA VAL A 114 -17.77 -2.12 9.95
C VAL A 114 -17.17 -2.94 8.80
N PHE A 115 -16.21 -2.36 8.10
CA PHE A 115 -15.46 -2.99 7.02
C PHE A 115 -14.02 -3.27 7.43
N SER A 116 -13.52 -4.45 7.06
CA SER A 116 -12.11 -4.84 7.19
C SER A 116 -11.57 -5.25 5.82
N GLN A 117 -10.58 -4.51 5.30
CA GLN A 117 -9.95 -4.78 4.00
C GLN A 117 -9.14 -6.09 4.03
N ASP A 118 -9.22 -6.86 2.94
CA ASP A 118 -8.30 -7.97 2.68
C ASP A 118 -7.01 -7.42 2.07
N LYS A 119 -5.88 -7.53 2.80
CA LYS A 119 -4.60 -6.94 2.39
C LYS A 119 -3.83 -7.79 1.35
N SER A 120 -4.41 -8.90 0.87
CA SER A 120 -3.74 -9.82 -0.07
C SER A 120 -3.63 -9.29 -1.50
N ILE A 121 -4.49 -8.33 -1.90
CA ILE A 121 -4.51 -7.73 -3.23
C ILE A 121 -4.22 -6.23 -3.13
N ASN A 122 -3.31 -5.74 -3.98
CA ASN A 122 -3.06 -4.31 -4.14
C ASN A 122 -3.80 -3.77 -5.37
N TYR A 123 -4.85 -2.99 -5.15
CA TYR A 123 -5.67 -2.42 -6.21
C TYR A 123 -5.03 -1.21 -6.95
N ASN A 124 -3.78 -0.85 -6.65
CA ASN A 124 -3.06 0.22 -7.36
C ASN A 124 -2.37 -0.31 -8.63
N PRO A 125 -2.77 0.11 -9.86
CA PRO A 125 -2.15 -0.36 -11.10
C PRO A 125 -0.68 0.08 -11.27
N GLN A 126 -0.29 1.22 -10.70
CA GLN A 126 1.10 1.71 -10.74
C GLN A 126 2.03 0.91 -9.81
N ALA A 127 1.45 0.12 -8.89
CA ALA A 127 2.19 -0.79 -8.02
C ALA A 127 2.29 -2.22 -8.57
N PHE A 128 1.74 -2.49 -9.76
CA PHE A 128 1.81 -3.82 -10.36
C PHE A 128 3.27 -4.25 -10.59
N GLY A 129 3.61 -5.46 -10.14
CA GLY A 129 4.99 -5.97 -10.16
C GLY A 129 5.92 -5.43 -9.07
N LEU A 130 5.53 -4.40 -8.29
CA LEU A 130 6.35 -3.88 -7.20
C LEU A 130 6.22 -4.76 -5.94
N GLY A 131 7.18 -5.66 -5.74
CA GLY A 131 7.31 -6.43 -4.51
C GLY A 131 7.84 -5.60 -3.32
N SER A 132 7.46 -5.99 -2.10
CA SER A 132 8.08 -5.48 -0.88
C SER A 132 9.44 -6.15 -0.62
N PHE A 133 10.40 -5.40 -0.08
CA PHE A 133 11.74 -5.89 0.22
C PHE A 133 12.30 -5.30 1.52
N VAL A 134 13.37 -5.90 2.06
CA VAL A 134 14.11 -5.38 3.22
C VAL A 134 15.48 -4.89 2.74
N SER A 135 15.88 -3.66 3.11
CA SER A 135 17.24 -3.21 2.80
C SER A 135 18.25 -3.77 3.81
N PRO A 136 19.40 -4.32 3.39
CA PRO A 136 20.48 -4.66 4.32
C PRO A 136 21.01 -3.41 5.01
N ALA A 137 21.50 -3.56 6.25
CA ALA A 137 22.08 -2.46 7.01
C ALA A 137 23.33 -1.89 6.30
N ILE A 138 23.31 -0.59 6.02
CA ILE A 138 24.42 0.09 5.34
C ILE A 138 25.53 0.36 6.37
N ALA A 139 26.55 -0.50 6.38
CA ALA A 139 27.79 -0.29 7.13
C ALA A 139 28.56 0.91 6.55
N ARG A 140 28.26 2.12 7.04
CA ARG A 140 29.05 3.31 6.76
C ARG A 140 30.32 3.27 7.61
N THR A 141 31.49 3.27 6.97
CA THR A 141 32.75 3.56 7.67
C THR A 141 32.64 4.92 8.35
N SER A 142 33.20 5.03 9.55
CA SER A 142 33.14 6.30 10.30
C SER A 142 33.94 7.37 9.55
N ASP A 143 33.61 8.65 9.76
CA ASP A 143 34.41 9.72 9.17
C ASP A 143 35.83 9.77 9.76
N GLU A 144 36.01 9.22 10.98
CA GLU A 144 37.33 8.95 11.56
C GLU A 144 38.14 7.93 10.74
N GLU A 145 37.55 6.83 10.29
CA GLU A 145 38.22 5.86 9.40
C GLU A 145 38.61 6.48 8.05
N LYS A 146 37.74 7.34 7.49
CA LYS A 146 38.02 8.05 6.23
C LYS A 146 39.17 9.05 6.40
N VAL A 147 39.15 9.82 7.49
CA VAL A 147 40.23 10.77 7.85
C VAL A 147 41.53 10.01 8.12
N MET A 148 41.51 8.89 8.86
CA MET A 148 42.69 8.06 9.10
C MET A 148 43.24 7.42 7.83
N GLY A 149 42.36 6.99 6.91
CA GLY A 149 42.74 6.48 5.59
C GLY A 149 43.38 7.55 4.70
N ALA A 150 42.89 8.79 4.75
CA ALA A 150 43.49 9.94 4.07
C ALA A 150 44.86 10.28 4.67
N ILE A 151 44.98 10.37 5.99
CA ILE A 151 46.25 10.66 6.69
C ILE A 151 47.31 9.58 6.37
N LYS A 152 46.93 8.29 6.36
CA LYS A 152 47.84 7.20 5.96
C LYS A 152 48.34 7.28 4.52
N LYS A 153 47.61 7.92 3.61
CA LYS A 153 48.07 8.17 2.23
C LYS A 153 49.00 9.38 2.09
N VAL A 154 49.02 10.28 3.07
CA VAL A 154 49.79 11.54 3.01
C VAL A 154 51.13 11.45 3.76
N VAL A 155 51.29 10.49 4.69
CA VAL A 155 52.58 10.21 5.34
C VAL A 155 53.47 9.36 4.41
N PRO A 156 54.58 9.88 3.86
CA PRO A 156 55.50 9.07 3.06
C PRO A 156 56.25 8.07 3.94
N GLU A 157 56.39 6.84 3.44
CA GLU A 157 57.14 5.78 4.10
C GLU A 157 58.64 6.16 4.18
N LYS A 158 59.10 6.55 5.38
CA LYS A 158 60.50 6.86 5.64
C LYS A 158 61.34 5.58 5.49
N LYS A 159 62.06 5.48 4.37
CA LYS A 159 63.08 4.44 4.16
C LYS A 159 64.03 4.37 5.37
N PRO A 160 64.41 3.17 5.84
CA PRO A 160 65.28 3.02 7.00
C PRO A 160 66.67 3.61 6.71
N VAL A 161 67.06 4.59 7.52
CA VAL A 161 68.45 5.07 7.56
C VAL A 161 69.28 4.00 8.28
N GLN A 162 70.47 3.70 7.76
CA GLN A 162 71.36 2.69 8.32
C GLN A 162 71.99 3.22 9.62
N GLU A 163 71.61 2.69 10.78
CA GLU A 163 72.31 2.98 12.03
C GLU A 163 73.70 2.33 12.05
N ALA A 164 74.72 3.13 12.32
CA ALA A 164 76.09 2.66 12.49
C ALA A 164 76.26 1.93 13.83
N LYS A 165 77.03 0.83 13.83
CA LYS A 165 77.28 0.01 15.03
C LYS A 165 78.12 0.75 16.09
N PRO A 166 77.69 0.80 17.36
CA PRO A 166 78.59 0.91 18.51
C PRO A 166 79.09 -0.48 18.98
N ALA A 167 80.07 -0.47 19.88
CA ALA A 167 80.86 -1.63 20.32
C ALA A 167 80.14 -2.53 21.37
N PRO A 168 80.67 -3.73 21.71
CA PRO A 168 79.88 -4.76 22.41
C PRO A 168 79.70 -4.48 23.91
N VAL A 169 78.44 -4.60 24.37
CA VAL A 169 78.07 -4.55 25.80
C VAL A 169 77.82 -5.96 26.32
N LYS A 170 78.22 -6.22 27.58
CA LYS A 170 78.19 -7.54 28.23
C LYS A 170 76.76 -8.12 28.30
N PRO A 171 76.58 -9.46 28.18
CA PRO A 171 75.26 -10.07 28.04
C PRO A 171 74.39 -9.91 29.30
N LYS A 172 73.27 -9.20 29.16
CA LYS A 172 72.25 -9.08 30.22
C LYS A 172 71.37 -10.33 30.22
N ARG A 173 71.29 -11.01 31.38
CA ARG A 173 70.56 -12.28 31.56
C ARG A 173 69.06 -12.09 31.27
N ILE A 174 68.58 -12.69 30.18
CA ILE A 174 67.17 -12.59 29.77
C ILE A 174 66.32 -13.53 30.64
N LEU A 175 65.33 -12.97 31.35
CA LEU A 175 64.31 -13.75 32.06
C LEU A 175 63.14 -14.01 31.12
N ILE A 176 62.97 -15.27 30.70
CA ILE A 176 61.86 -15.68 29.83
C ILE A 176 60.60 -15.82 30.69
N ALA A 177 59.71 -14.84 30.63
CA ALA A 177 58.44 -14.85 31.36
C ALA A 177 57.45 -15.85 30.72
N THR A 178 57.25 -17.00 31.37
CA THR A 178 56.30 -18.03 30.93
C THR A 178 54.85 -17.60 31.18
N ARG A 179 54.21 -17.00 30.16
CA ARG A 179 52.81 -16.54 30.24
C ARG A 179 51.84 -17.71 30.48
N LYS A 180 51.38 -17.86 31.73
CA LYS A 180 50.34 -18.82 32.13
C LYS A 180 49.09 -18.61 31.25
N LYS A 181 48.56 -19.68 30.64
CA LYS A 181 47.38 -19.59 29.76
C LYS A 181 46.14 -19.15 30.57
N SER A 182 45.31 -18.29 29.98
CA SER A 182 44.10 -17.77 30.62
C SER A 182 43.01 -18.84 30.73
N THR A 183 42.33 -18.90 31.87
CA THR A 183 41.17 -19.78 32.13
C THR A 183 39.87 -19.29 31.50
N PHE A 184 39.85 -18.07 30.95
CA PHE A 184 38.64 -17.45 30.39
C PHE A 184 37.94 -18.32 29.34
N MET A 185 38.70 -18.97 28.45
CA MET A 185 38.12 -19.81 27.39
C MET A 185 37.50 -21.11 27.92
N THR A 186 38.06 -21.74 28.96
CA THR A 186 37.43 -22.91 29.59
C THR A 186 36.20 -22.52 30.41
N GLN A 187 36.20 -21.33 31.03
CA GLN A 187 35.02 -20.79 31.73
C GLN A 187 33.89 -20.46 30.73
N LEU A 188 34.20 -19.90 29.56
CA LEU A 188 33.22 -19.60 28.50
C LEU A 188 32.58 -20.88 27.94
N ILE A 189 33.37 -21.92 27.65
CA ILE A 189 32.87 -23.21 27.16
C ILE A 189 31.94 -23.87 28.19
N PHE A 190 32.28 -23.82 29.47
CA PHE A 190 31.43 -24.33 30.55
C PHE A 190 30.07 -23.60 30.61
N LEU A 191 30.09 -22.26 30.53
CA LEU A 191 28.87 -21.45 30.56
C LEU A 191 27.93 -21.76 29.37
N MET A 192 28.49 -21.93 28.16
CA MET A 192 27.70 -22.33 26.98
C MET A 192 27.07 -23.72 27.15
N ALA A 193 27.77 -24.67 27.78
CA ALA A 193 27.23 -26.01 28.04
C ALA A 193 26.06 -26.00 29.05
N VAL A 194 26.10 -25.11 30.06
CA VAL A 194 25.00 -24.92 31.02
C VAL A 194 23.75 -24.37 30.32
N PHE A 195 23.90 -23.35 29.47
CA PHE A 195 22.78 -22.82 28.68
C PHE A 195 22.18 -23.86 27.73
N PHE A 196 23.00 -24.69 27.10
CA PHE A 196 22.51 -25.78 26.24
C PHE A 196 21.67 -26.81 27.02
N MET A 197 22.17 -27.27 28.18
CA MET A 197 21.42 -28.20 29.05
C MET A 197 20.10 -27.59 29.55
N MET A 198 20.10 -26.30 29.90
CA MET A 198 18.89 -25.58 30.31
C MET A 198 17.86 -25.50 29.17
N GLY A 199 18.30 -25.22 27.94
CA GLY A 199 17.43 -25.21 26.76
C GLY A 199 16.82 -26.58 26.44
N VAL A 200 17.61 -27.66 26.50
CA VAL A 200 17.13 -29.04 26.32
C VAL A 200 16.11 -29.41 27.41
N GLY A 201 16.38 -29.07 28.67
CA GLY A 201 15.45 -29.29 29.79
C GLY A 201 14.14 -28.53 29.62
N TYR A 202 14.19 -27.27 29.18
CA TYR A 202 13.01 -26.45 28.91
C TYR A 202 12.12 -27.07 27.81
N ILE A 203 12.72 -27.52 26.70
CA ILE A 203 12.01 -28.18 25.60
C ILE A 203 11.37 -29.49 26.07
N TYR A 204 12.09 -30.29 26.86
CA TYR A 204 11.55 -31.54 27.43
C TYR A 204 10.34 -31.29 28.32
N MET A 205 10.41 -30.29 29.21
CA MET A 205 9.31 -29.96 30.14
C MET A 205 8.07 -29.44 29.40
N HIS A 206 8.24 -28.64 28.34
CA HIS A 206 7.13 -28.07 27.58
C HIS A 206 6.62 -28.96 26.43
N ARG A 207 7.16 -30.18 26.25
CA ARG A 207 6.86 -31.06 25.10
C ARG A 207 5.35 -31.26 24.85
N HIS A 208 4.54 -31.34 25.91
CA HIS A 208 3.09 -31.55 25.82
C HIS A 208 2.31 -30.29 25.46
N ALA A 209 2.78 -29.11 25.89
CA ALA A 209 2.23 -27.84 25.44
C ALA A 209 2.57 -27.61 23.96
N MET A 210 3.78 -27.98 23.54
CA MET A 210 4.21 -27.89 22.14
C MET A 210 3.49 -28.89 21.23
N SER A 211 3.23 -30.13 21.67
CA SER A 211 2.43 -31.08 20.89
C SER A 211 0.97 -30.64 20.77
N TYR A 212 0.35 -30.17 21.87
CA TYR A 212 -1.01 -29.61 21.82
C TYR A 212 -1.11 -28.39 20.90
N TYR A 213 -0.14 -27.48 20.94
CA TYR A 213 -0.10 -26.32 20.05
C TYR A 213 0.14 -26.75 18.59
N TRP A 214 1.01 -27.73 18.35
CA TRP A 214 1.28 -28.27 17.02
C TRP A 214 0.05 -28.97 16.43
N GLU A 215 -0.59 -29.88 17.17
CA GLU A 215 -1.77 -30.61 16.71
C GLU A 215 -2.95 -29.66 16.40
N ASN A 216 -3.19 -28.66 17.24
CA ASN A 216 -4.29 -27.70 17.02
C ASN A 216 -3.98 -26.60 15.99
N HIS A 217 -2.72 -26.17 15.84
CA HIS A 217 -2.34 -25.03 14.98
C HIS A 217 -1.46 -25.40 13.77
N ALA A 218 -1.11 -26.67 13.52
CA ALA A 218 -0.36 -27.07 12.32
C ALA A 218 -1.07 -26.66 11.01
N HIS A 219 -2.40 -26.65 11.00
CA HIS A 219 -3.19 -26.17 9.87
C HIS A 219 -3.05 -24.65 9.60
N GLN A 220 -2.48 -23.91 10.55
CA GLN A 220 -2.24 -22.46 10.50
C GLN A 220 -0.78 -22.12 10.17
N ILE A 221 0.08 -23.13 10.01
CA ILE A 221 1.49 -22.99 9.59
C ILE A 221 1.61 -23.55 8.17
N PRO A 222 1.50 -22.74 7.11
CA PRO A 222 1.58 -23.24 5.75
C PRO A 222 2.99 -23.78 5.47
N LEU A 223 3.05 -25.04 4.98
CA LEU A 223 4.29 -25.73 4.56
C LEU A 223 5.01 -25.07 3.37
N PHE A 224 4.53 -23.91 2.91
CA PHE A 224 5.04 -23.14 1.77
C PHE A 224 6.06 -22.06 2.17
N TYR A 225 6.30 -21.81 3.47
CA TYR A 225 7.32 -20.88 3.92
C TYR A 225 8.69 -21.58 4.07
N THR A 226 9.68 -21.11 3.31
CA THR A 226 11.06 -21.63 3.31
C THR A 226 11.84 -21.38 4.60
N SER A 227 11.32 -20.55 5.51
CA SER A 227 11.89 -20.31 6.84
C SER A 227 10.80 -19.82 7.82
N PRO A 228 10.93 -20.07 9.13
CA PRO A 228 10.03 -19.51 10.14
C PRO A 228 9.97 -17.98 10.12
N GLN A 229 11.11 -17.33 9.81
CA GLN A 229 11.21 -15.87 9.67
C GLN A 229 10.29 -15.34 8.56
N ALA A 230 10.15 -16.06 7.44
CA ALA A 230 9.24 -15.69 6.37
C ALA A 230 7.75 -15.83 6.77
N TYR A 231 7.42 -16.80 7.63
CA TYR A 231 6.06 -16.90 8.19
C TYR A 231 5.74 -15.69 9.09
N TYR A 232 6.62 -15.38 10.05
CA TYR A 232 6.41 -14.25 10.96
C TYR A 232 6.41 -12.90 10.25
N ALA A 233 7.26 -12.70 9.23
CA ALA A 233 7.30 -11.45 8.47
C ALA A 233 5.99 -11.18 7.71
N ASN A 234 5.36 -12.21 7.14
CA ASN A 234 4.11 -12.07 6.39
C ASN A 234 2.85 -12.06 7.28
N ASN A 235 2.94 -12.54 8.52
CA ASN A 235 1.81 -12.61 9.46
C ASN A 235 1.98 -11.68 10.68
N ILE A 236 2.85 -10.67 10.59
CA ILE A 236 3.19 -9.76 11.70
C ILE A 236 1.96 -9.01 12.24
N ASP A 237 1.02 -8.66 11.35
CA ASP A 237 -0.27 -8.02 11.67
C ASP A 237 -1.24 -8.92 12.47
N LEU A 238 -0.95 -10.23 12.59
CA LEU A 238 -1.74 -11.21 13.36
C LEU A 238 -1.10 -11.59 14.70
N LEU A 239 0.15 -11.15 14.94
CA LEU A 239 0.86 -11.40 16.19
C LEU A 239 0.55 -10.29 17.19
N PRO A 240 0.13 -10.59 18.45
CA PRO A 240 -0.13 -9.58 19.47
C PRO A 240 1.19 -9.03 20.06
N ILE A 241 2.04 -8.43 19.22
CA ILE A 241 3.36 -7.89 19.57
C ILE A 241 3.24 -6.76 20.59
N GLU A 242 2.14 -6.00 20.53
CA GLU A 242 1.73 -5.01 21.53
C GLU A 242 1.57 -5.58 22.96
N LYS A 243 1.43 -6.91 23.11
CA LYS A 243 1.38 -7.61 24.40
C LYS A 243 2.71 -8.26 24.82
N LEU A 244 3.76 -8.21 23.98
CA LEU A 244 5.08 -8.83 24.27
C LEU A 244 6.02 -7.97 25.12
N SER A 245 5.66 -6.72 25.42
CA SER A 245 6.56 -5.67 25.91
C SER A 245 6.65 -5.52 27.44
N TYR A 246 5.97 -6.36 28.24
CA TYR A 246 5.91 -6.16 29.70
C TYR A 246 6.64 -7.19 30.58
N TYR A 247 6.90 -8.41 30.07
CA TYR A 247 7.58 -9.47 30.85
C TYR A 247 8.97 -9.87 30.32
N SER A 248 9.33 -9.43 29.12
CA SER A 248 10.55 -9.83 28.41
C SER A 248 11.82 -9.06 28.84
N ALA A 249 11.68 -7.98 29.61
CA ALA A 249 12.78 -7.06 29.96
C ALA A 249 13.49 -7.36 31.32
N LEU A 250 12.99 -8.31 32.11
CA LEU A 250 13.37 -8.55 33.52
C LEU A 250 14.81 -9.07 33.75
N TRP A 251 15.69 -9.09 32.73
CA TRP A 251 17.08 -9.55 32.85
C TRP A 251 18.13 -8.41 32.91
N LEU A 252 17.70 -7.15 32.77
CA LEU A 252 18.56 -5.95 32.79
C LEU A 252 18.47 -5.19 34.14
N PRO A 253 19.39 -5.41 35.09
CA PRO A 253 19.43 -4.60 36.30
C PRO A 253 19.98 -3.18 36.02
N GLY A 254 19.29 -2.15 36.50
CA GLY A 254 19.84 -0.79 36.64
C GLY A 254 19.47 0.25 35.57
N LEU A 255 18.44 0.04 34.75
CA LEU A 255 17.98 1.04 33.74
C LEU A 255 16.49 1.43 33.80
N TYR A 256 15.83 1.26 34.96
CA TYR A 256 14.66 2.07 35.28
C TYR A 256 14.47 2.20 36.80
N GLU A 257 14.38 3.44 37.28
CA GLU A 257 13.97 3.74 38.65
C GLU A 257 12.94 4.88 38.59
N SER A 258 11.67 4.48 38.47
CA SER A 258 10.51 5.37 38.61
C SER A 258 9.69 4.89 39.79
N ASN A 259 9.42 5.79 40.74
CA ASN A 259 8.44 5.52 41.78
C ASN A 259 7.04 5.47 41.15
N ASP A 260 6.42 4.29 41.16
CA ASP A 260 5.03 4.14 41.63
C ASP A 260 4.73 2.68 41.97
N GLN A 261 3.98 2.46 43.05
CA GLN A 261 3.67 1.14 43.60
C GLN A 261 2.29 0.64 43.15
N PRO A 262 2.17 -0.51 42.45
CA PRO A 262 0.87 -1.11 42.16
C PRO A 262 0.30 -1.77 43.43
N GLN A 263 -0.79 -1.22 43.97
CA GLN A 263 -1.56 -1.83 45.05
C GLN A 263 -2.14 -3.19 44.60
N THR A 264 -1.77 -4.27 45.28
CA THR A 264 -2.31 -5.61 45.04
C THR A 264 -3.56 -5.88 45.86
N ALA A 265 -4.67 -6.17 45.19
CA ALA A 265 -5.93 -6.54 45.84
C ALA A 265 -6.26 -8.02 45.60
N HIS A 266 -5.91 -8.87 46.57
CA HIS A 266 -6.44 -10.25 46.60
C HIS A 266 -7.96 -10.25 46.82
N LYS A 267 -8.67 -11.10 46.09
CA LYS A 267 -9.93 -11.71 46.58
C LYS A 267 -9.87 -13.22 46.41
N GLN A 268 -10.30 -13.91 47.45
CA GLN A 268 -10.43 -15.37 47.52
C GLN A 268 -11.74 -15.82 46.83
N PRO A 269 -11.88 -17.12 46.47
CA PRO A 269 -13.10 -17.63 45.86
C PRO A 269 -14.32 -17.49 46.79
N ILE A 270 -15.50 -17.34 46.20
CA ILE A 270 -16.78 -17.34 46.91
C ILE A 270 -17.41 -18.73 46.77
N ASP A 271 -17.88 -19.26 47.89
CA ASP A 271 -18.43 -20.62 48.02
C ASP A 271 -19.87 -20.74 47.49
N ILE A 272 -20.25 -21.92 47.00
CA ILE A 272 -21.57 -22.22 46.45
C ILE A 272 -22.38 -22.99 47.50
N SER A 273 -22.92 -22.27 48.49
CA SER A 273 -23.76 -22.87 49.54
C SER A 273 -24.76 -21.92 50.19
N GLN A 274 -25.79 -21.51 49.43
CA GLN A 274 -27.17 -21.40 49.91
C GLN A 274 -28.14 -21.23 48.74
N ALA A 275 -29.29 -21.92 48.81
CA ALA A 275 -30.30 -21.92 47.77
C ALA A 275 -31.62 -21.36 48.27
N THR A 276 -32.33 -20.63 47.40
CA THR A 276 -33.79 -20.44 47.48
C THR A 276 -34.34 -20.51 46.06
N LEU A 277 -35.43 -21.26 45.87
CA LEU A 277 -36.16 -21.46 44.60
C LEU A 277 -37.59 -20.89 44.75
N ILE A 278 -38.42 -21.08 43.70
CA ILE A 278 -39.90 -20.97 43.67
C ILE A 278 -40.41 -19.52 43.42
N PRO A 279 -41.32 -19.26 42.45
CA PRO A 279 -41.64 -20.02 41.23
C PRO A 279 -41.91 -19.16 39.96
N ILE A 280 -42.41 -19.83 38.92
CA ILE A 280 -42.94 -19.30 37.65
C ILE A 280 -44.28 -18.57 37.85
N GLN A 281 -44.58 -17.57 37.01
CA GLN A 281 -45.96 -17.41 36.51
C GLN A 281 -45.99 -16.89 35.06
N SER A 282 -46.84 -17.51 34.23
CA SER A 282 -46.98 -17.25 32.80
C SER A 282 -48.33 -16.63 32.47
N ALA A 283 -48.37 -15.99 31.29
CA ALA A 283 -49.55 -15.63 30.51
C ALA A 283 -50.50 -14.55 31.05
N ASN A 284 -50.78 -13.57 30.20
CA ASN A 284 -52.15 -13.40 29.71
C ASN A 284 -52.17 -12.91 28.26
N THR A 285 -53.25 -13.19 27.55
CA THR A 285 -53.42 -12.91 26.11
C THR A 285 -54.76 -12.25 25.86
N MET A 286 -54.77 -11.10 25.17
CA MET A 286 -55.86 -10.60 24.32
C MET A 286 -55.23 -9.77 23.18
N LYS A 287 -55.51 -10.10 21.91
CA LYS A 287 -56.53 -9.45 21.04
C LYS A 287 -56.32 -7.92 20.96
N VAL A 288 -55.85 -7.38 19.82
CA VAL A 288 -56.55 -7.27 18.51
C VAL A 288 -57.74 -6.34 18.61
N ASP A 289 -57.60 -5.16 18.02
CA ASP A 289 -58.62 -4.46 17.25
C ASP A 289 -57.94 -3.84 16.01
N GLN A 290 -58.73 -3.61 14.96
CA GLN A 290 -58.27 -3.14 13.64
C GLN A 290 -59.34 -2.22 13.08
N GLU A 291 -59.00 -0.96 12.80
CA GLU A 291 -59.91 -0.03 12.11
C GLU A 291 -59.15 0.82 11.08
N LEU A 292 -59.90 1.40 10.14
CA LEU A 292 -59.46 2.00 8.88
C LEU A 292 -59.90 3.49 8.86
N ILE A 293 -59.79 4.19 7.71
CA ILE A 293 -60.46 5.49 7.41
C ILE A 293 -59.81 6.69 8.15
N GLU A 294 -59.49 7.86 7.57
CA GLU A 294 -59.56 8.39 6.19
C GLU A 294 -58.48 9.50 5.99
N GLU A 295 -58.25 9.97 4.76
CA GLU A 295 -57.61 11.30 4.53
C GLU A 295 -58.66 12.41 4.66
N PRO A 296 -58.24 13.68 4.91
CA PRO A 296 -58.38 14.61 3.79
C PRO A 296 -57.22 15.62 3.65
N GLY A 297 -56.86 15.93 2.41
CA GLY A 297 -56.04 17.09 2.07
C GLY A 297 -56.88 18.34 1.78
N ILE A 298 -56.29 19.52 1.98
CA ILE A 298 -56.81 20.81 1.46
C ILE A 298 -55.66 21.59 0.80
N LEU A 299 -55.91 22.06 -0.41
CA LEU A 299 -55.16 23.09 -1.12
C LEU A 299 -56.09 24.30 -1.38
N GLU A 300 -55.53 25.37 -1.96
CA GLU A 300 -56.24 26.56 -2.44
C GLU A 300 -56.82 27.51 -1.35
N THR A 301 -56.95 28.83 -1.58
CA THR A 301 -56.33 29.73 -2.58
C THR A 301 -56.46 31.18 -2.10
N ILE A 302 -55.42 32.01 -2.29
CA ILE A 302 -55.56 33.45 -2.59
C ILE A 302 -54.53 33.80 -3.67
N ALA A 303 -54.95 34.51 -4.71
CA ALA A 303 -54.12 34.92 -5.85
C ALA A 303 -54.53 36.31 -6.36
N GLU A 304 -53.76 36.84 -7.34
CA GLU A 304 -53.89 38.18 -7.97
C GLU A 304 -53.55 39.38 -7.06
N LYS A 305 -53.11 40.57 -7.54
CA LYS A 305 -52.95 41.19 -8.89
C LYS A 305 -51.85 42.30 -8.77
N ILE A 306 -51.28 43.02 -9.75
CA ILE A 306 -51.54 43.27 -11.19
C ILE A 306 -50.18 43.57 -11.90
N SER A 307 -50.01 43.19 -13.18
CA SER A 307 -49.11 43.81 -14.20
C SER A 307 -47.55 43.73 -14.03
N GLY A 308 -46.74 43.56 -15.08
CA GLY A 308 -47.07 43.37 -16.50
C GLY A 308 -45.88 43.09 -17.44
N GLU A 309 -46.21 42.59 -18.64
CA GLU A 309 -45.37 42.18 -19.79
C GLU A 309 -45.12 43.35 -20.80
N PRO A 310 -44.53 43.20 -22.03
CA PRO A 310 -44.14 41.98 -22.79
C PRO A 310 -42.75 41.95 -23.52
N ILE A 311 -42.30 40.71 -23.84
CA ILE A 311 -41.87 40.15 -25.17
C ILE A 311 -41.04 41.05 -26.13
N THR A 312 -39.88 40.63 -26.68
CA THR A 312 -39.74 39.91 -27.99
C THR A 312 -38.33 39.31 -28.25
N LYS A 313 -38.26 38.39 -29.23
CA LYS A 313 -37.14 37.61 -29.82
C LYS A 313 -36.20 38.49 -30.71
N GLU A 314 -35.16 38.06 -31.46
CA GLU A 314 -34.76 36.74 -32.01
C GLU A 314 -33.26 36.67 -32.45
N VAL A 315 -32.86 35.56 -33.12
CA VAL A 315 -31.51 35.01 -33.39
C VAL A 315 -30.67 35.67 -34.52
N LYS A 316 -29.34 35.83 -34.34
CA LYS A 316 -28.26 35.42 -35.31
C LYS A 316 -26.79 35.60 -34.83
N ASN A 317 -25.86 34.87 -35.47
CA ASN A 317 -24.38 34.95 -35.30
C ASN A 317 -23.71 35.71 -36.49
N PRO A 318 -22.36 35.67 -36.67
CA PRO A 318 -21.40 36.77 -36.52
C PRO A 318 -20.93 37.40 -37.87
N PRO A 319 -19.96 38.35 -37.91
CA PRO A 319 -18.54 37.97 -38.08
C PRO A 319 -17.43 38.93 -37.53
N GLU A 320 -16.26 38.34 -37.26
CA GLU A 320 -14.88 38.73 -37.66
C GLU A 320 -14.37 40.20 -37.81
N THR A 321 -13.18 40.45 -37.20
CA THR A 321 -11.98 41.23 -37.69
C THR A 321 -11.68 42.72 -37.35
N VAL A 322 -10.36 42.96 -37.13
CA VAL A 322 -9.50 44.17 -37.33
C VAL A 322 -9.31 45.23 -36.20
N GLU A 323 -8.01 45.49 -35.91
CA GLU A 323 -7.32 46.64 -35.24
C GLU A 323 -7.69 47.02 -33.77
N HIS A 324 -6.79 47.59 -32.94
CA HIS A 324 -5.59 48.41 -33.23
C HIS A 324 -4.24 47.97 -32.58
N GLU A 325 -3.20 48.57 -33.16
CA GLU A 325 -1.88 48.98 -32.67
C GLU A 325 -1.73 49.38 -31.18
N ALA A 326 -0.54 49.61 -30.62
CA ALA A 326 0.82 49.06 -30.83
C ALA A 326 1.78 49.73 -29.82
N LEU A 327 2.72 48.98 -29.21
CA LEU A 327 3.98 49.56 -28.76
C LEU A 327 5.10 48.51 -28.68
N ASN A 328 6.20 48.75 -29.39
CA ASN A 328 7.36 47.87 -29.40
C ASN A 328 8.35 48.21 -28.28
N THR A 329 9.04 47.20 -27.76
CA THR A 329 10.48 47.31 -27.45
C THR A 329 11.13 45.95 -27.70
N SER A 330 11.99 45.88 -28.71
CA SER A 330 12.57 44.63 -29.20
C SER A 330 13.91 44.32 -28.54
N VAL A 331 14.17 43.04 -28.25
CA VAL A 331 15.54 42.51 -28.10
C VAL A 331 15.71 41.22 -28.92
N THR A 332 15.99 41.42 -30.21
CA THR A 332 16.95 40.68 -31.06
C THR A 332 17.08 39.15 -30.92
N THR A 333 16.56 38.44 -31.94
CA THR A 333 16.87 37.03 -32.28
C THR A 333 18.31 36.84 -32.77
N PRO A 334 18.89 35.64 -32.64
CA PRO A 334 19.04 34.77 -33.84
C PRO A 334 18.92 33.24 -33.55
N ALA A 335 18.69 32.33 -34.49
CA ALA A 335 18.09 32.42 -35.85
C ALA A 335 17.67 31.01 -36.35
N VAL A 336 16.75 31.01 -37.32
CA VAL A 336 16.26 29.94 -38.23
C VAL A 336 17.09 28.64 -38.38
N VAL A 337 16.47 27.48 -38.14
CA VAL A 337 16.34 26.32 -39.09
C VAL A 337 15.07 25.48 -38.72
N PRO A 338 14.60 24.46 -39.50
CA PRO A 338 13.19 24.48 -39.95
C PRO A 338 12.26 23.43 -39.33
N SER A 339 10.96 23.69 -39.40
CA SER A 339 9.91 22.69 -39.21
C SER A 339 9.81 21.75 -40.42
N SER A 340 10.51 20.61 -40.40
CA SER A 340 10.32 19.58 -41.43
C SER A 340 9.20 18.61 -41.04
N SER A 341 8.17 18.50 -41.88
CA SER A 341 7.06 17.54 -41.74
C SER A 341 7.47 16.14 -42.18
N THR A 342 8.54 15.62 -41.56
CA THR A 342 9.02 14.26 -41.84
C THR A 342 8.05 13.23 -41.26
N SER A 343 7.19 12.67 -42.12
CA SER A 343 6.42 11.49 -41.74
C SER A 343 7.36 10.31 -41.49
N TYR A 344 7.26 9.73 -40.29
CA TYR A 344 7.95 8.51 -39.89
C TYR A 344 6.96 7.35 -39.83
N ASN A 345 7.42 6.16 -40.18
CA ASN A 345 6.61 4.93 -40.17
C ASN A 345 6.90 4.07 -38.93
N TYR A 346 7.99 4.39 -38.23
CA TYR A 346 8.49 3.66 -37.06
C TYR A 346 8.84 4.66 -35.95
N TYR A 347 8.40 4.40 -34.72
CA TYR A 347 8.63 5.28 -33.56
C TYR A 347 9.06 4.46 -32.36
N ILE A 348 10.12 4.88 -31.67
CA ILE A 348 10.54 4.24 -30.41
C ILE A 348 9.80 4.93 -29.27
N ILE A 349 8.77 4.29 -28.74
CA ILE A 349 7.87 4.84 -27.72
C ILE A 349 8.56 4.82 -26.35
N ALA A 350 8.52 5.97 -25.68
CA ALA A 350 9.02 6.20 -24.33
C ALA A 350 7.93 6.04 -23.25
N GLY A 351 6.67 6.26 -23.61
CA GLY A 351 5.52 6.14 -22.72
C GLY A 351 4.20 6.50 -23.41
N SER A 352 3.07 6.27 -22.72
CA SER A 352 1.73 6.55 -23.21
C SER A 352 0.89 7.15 -22.09
N PHE A 353 0.24 8.30 -22.33
CA PHE A 353 -0.43 9.09 -21.30
C PHE A 353 -1.87 9.41 -21.69
N ASN A 354 -2.80 9.36 -20.74
CA ASN A 354 -4.17 9.85 -20.90
C ASN A 354 -4.27 11.39 -20.87
N ASN A 355 -3.29 12.07 -20.27
CA ASN A 355 -3.26 13.51 -20.13
C ASN A 355 -2.18 14.13 -21.04
N GLU A 356 -2.60 14.99 -21.97
CA GLU A 356 -1.72 15.67 -22.92
C GLU A 356 -0.61 16.48 -22.25
N LYS A 357 -0.89 17.15 -21.11
CA LYS A 357 0.10 17.92 -20.37
C LYS A 357 1.23 17.04 -19.84
N ASN A 358 0.93 15.79 -19.46
CA ASN A 358 1.94 14.83 -19.03
C ASN A 358 2.77 14.31 -20.21
N ALA A 359 2.15 14.10 -21.38
CA ALA A 359 2.86 13.76 -22.61
C ALA A 359 3.82 14.88 -23.05
N LEU A 360 3.35 16.14 -23.03
CA LEU A 360 4.15 17.33 -23.33
C LEU A 360 5.31 17.52 -22.34
N ASN A 361 5.08 17.28 -21.04
CA ASN A 361 6.14 17.30 -20.03
C ASN A 361 7.23 16.27 -20.33
N LEU A 362 6.87 15.02 -20.71
CA LEU A 362 7.88 14.02 -21.07
C LEU A 362 8.60 14.39 -22.37
N VAL A 363 7.91 14.90 -23.40
CA VAL A 363 8.56 15.40 -24.62
C VAL A 363 9.59 16.49 -24.31
N ALA A 364 9.27 17.44 -23.42
CA ALA A 364 10.20 18.48 -22.99
C ALA A 364 11.42 17.91 -22.25
N GLN A 365 11.21 16.95 -21.33
CA GLN A 365 12.30 16.27 -20.61
C GLN A 365 13.21 15.47 -21.55
N LEU A 366 12.63 14.74 -22.51
CA LEU A 366 13.41 13.96 -23.48
C LEU A 366 14.21 14.87 -24.44
N LYS A 367 13.64 16.02 -24.86
CA LYS A 367 14.39 17.03 -25.62
C LYS A 367 15.53 17.66 -24.81
N ALA A 368 15.31 17.95 -23.53
CA ALA A 368 16.37 18.42 -22.63
C ALA A 368 17.49 17.37 -22.46
N ASN A 369 17.15 16.08 -22.51
CA ASN A 369 18.09 14.96 -22.51
C ASN A 369 18.72 14.65 -23.90
N GLY A 370 18.50 15.50 -24.91
CA GLY A 370 19.12 15.39 -26.24
C GLY A 370 18.41 14.47 -27.25
N PHE A 371 17.19 14.00 -26.95
CA PHE A 371 16.40 13.18 -27.87
C PHE A 371 15.50 14.02 -28.80
N ASP A 372 15.31 13.57 -30.03
CA ASP A 372 14.37 14.16 -31.00
C ASP A 372 12.93 13.69 -30.71
N ALA A 373 12.46 14.01 -29.50
CA ALA A 373 11.25 13.46 -28.93
C ALA A 373 9.98 14.15 -29.44
N MET A 374 8.90 13.39 -29.60
CA MET A 374 7.65 13.85 -30.20
C MET A 374 6.45 13.05 -29.67
N ILE A 375 5.24 13.60 -29.80
CA ILE A 375 4.02 12.78 -29.71
C ILE A 375 3.87 12.07 -31.06
N ALA A 376 3.94 10.74 -31.07
CA ALA A 376 3.88 9.93 -32.30
C ALA A 376 2.45 9.86 -32.86
N ASP A 377 1.46 9.72 -31.98
CA ASP A 377 0.03 9.79 -32.24
C ASP A 377 -0.78 9.68 -30.92
N THR A 378 -2.11 9.67 -31.05
CA THR A 378 -3.04 9.27 -30.01
C THR A 378 -3.65 7.91 -30.37
N ASN A 379 -3.58 6.94 -29.47
CA ASN A 379 -4.13 5.59 -29.64
C ASN A 379 -5.68 5.60 -29.59
N LYS A 380 -6.35 4.54 -30.05
CA LYS A 380 -7.82 4.38 -30.06
C LYS A 380 -8.55 4.55 -28.71
N TYR A 381 -7.79 4.58 -27.61
CA TYR A 381 -8.27 4.82 -26.24
C TYR A 381 -8.00 6.26 -25.74
N GLY A 382 -7.69 7.20 -26.63
CA GLY A 382 -7.40 8.60 -26.27
C GLY A 382 -6.01 8.84 -25.65
N MET A 383 -5.14 7.83 -25.60
CA MET A 383 -3.81 7.97 -25.00
C MET A 383 -2.76 8.50 -25.98
N PHE A 384 -2.13 9.62 -25.62
CA PHE A 384 -1.02 10.24 -26.34
C PHE A 384 0.26 9.41 -26.16
N ARG A 385 0.83 8.90 -27.25
CA ARG A 385 2.06 8.09 -27.25
C ARG A 385 3.28 8.97 -27.51
N VAL A 386 4.19 9.06 -26.55
CA VAL A 386 5.42 9.86 -26.64
C VAL A 386 6.56 8.97 -27.14
N ALA A 387 7.27 9.41 -28.17
CA ALA A 387 8.44 8.74 -28.72
C ALA A 387 9.75 9.45 -28.34
N PHE A 388 10.82 8.67 -28.15
CA PHE A 388 12.20 9.14 -28.10
C PHE A 388 12.64 9.72 -29.46
N LYS A 389 12.27 9.06 -30.56
CA LYS A 389 12.63 9.42 -31.94
C LYS A 389 11.76 8.67 -32.97
N GLY A 390 11.57 9.29 -34.14
CA GLY A 390 10.94 8.67 -35.32
C GLY A 390 11.96 8.23 -36.38
N PHE A 391 11.60 7.20 -37.15
CA PHE A 391 12.43 6.55 -38.17
C PHE A 391 11.62 6.20 -39.42
N LYS A 392 12.29 6.19 -40.58
CA LYS A 392 11.69 5.78 -41.86
C LYS A 392 11.80 4.28 -42.12
N ASN A 393 12.85 3.64 -41.60
CA ASN A 393 13.16 2.23 -41.79
C ASN A 393 13.05 1.45 -40.47
N GLU A 394 12.66 0.17 -40.53
CA GLU A 394 12.60 -0.70 -39.35
C GLU A 394 13.98 -1.08 -38.79
N ALA A 395 14.96 -1.28 -39.67
CA ALA A 395 16.32 -1.67 -39.27
C ALA A 395 16.96 -0.64 -38.32
N ASP A 396 17.00 0.63 -38.75
CA ASP A 396 17.54 1.75 -37.96
C ASP A 396 16.82 1.88 -36.61
N ALA A 397 15.49 1.75 -36.60
CA ALA A 397 14.66 1.84 -35.41
C ALA A 397 14.87 0.66 -34.44
N SER A 398 15.02 -0.56 -34.96
CA SER A 398 15.25 -1.75 -34.13
C SER A 398 16.66 -1.77 -33.53
N GLN A 399 17.67 -1.27 -34.25
CA GLN A 399 19.02 -1.08 -33.72
C GLN A 399 19.04 -0.06 -32.58
N GLU A 400 18.42 1.13 -32.77
CA GLU A 400 18.41 2.16 -31.73
C GLU A 400 17.52 1.77 -30.53
N LEU A 401 16.47 0.96 -30.73
CA LEU A 401 15.65 0.41 -29.65
C LEU A 401 16.51 -0.38 -28.65
N VAL A 402 17.49 -1.15 -29.11
CA VAL A 402 18.42 -1.89 -28.24
C VAL A 402 19.33 -0.94 -27.46
N THR A 403 19.81 0.14 -28.08
CA THR A 403 20.57 1.20 -27.39
C THR A 403 19.73 1.85 -26.29
N ILE A 404 18.49 2.25 -26.62
CA ILE A 404 17.57 2.93 -25.69
C ILE A 404 17.16 2.03 -24.54
N LYS A 405 16.84 0.75 -24.79
CA LYS A 405 16.54 -0.23 -23.74
C LYS A 405 17.69 -0.40 -22.75
N ASN A 406 18.92 -0.52 -23.23
CA ASN A 406 20.08 -0.81 -22.39
C ASN A 406 20.63 0.42 -21.65
N ARG A 407 20.28 1.65 -22.06
CA ARG A 407 20.86 2.89 -21.50
C ARG A 407 19.86 3.87 -20.87
N HIS A 408 18.59 3.82 -21.25
CA HIS A 408 17.63 4.90 -20.93
C HIS A 408 16.27 4.40 -20.45
N ASN A 409 15.64 3.44 -21.13
CA ASN A 409 14.34 2.89 -20.74
C ASN A 409 14.15 1.46 -21.27
N GLN A 410 14.29 0.46 -20.40
CA GLN A 410 14.10 -0.96 -20.74
C GLN A 410 12.69 -1.28 -21.26
N GLU A 411 11.67 -0.52 -20.86
CA GLU A 411 10.28 -0.72 -21.28
C GLU A 411 9.98 -0.15 -22.67
N ALA A 412 10.88 0.65 -23.26
CA ALA A 412 10.66 1.26 -24.58
C ALA A 412 10.27 0.21 -25.64
N TRP A 413 9.34 0.55 -26.54
CA TRP A 413 8.85 -0.37 -27.58
C TRP A 413 8.75 0.29 -28.95
N LEU A 414 8.84 -0.52 -30.01
CA LEU A 414 8.68 -0.05 -31.38
C LEU A 414 7.20 0.00 -31.76
N LEU A 415 6.71 1.20 -32.09
CA LEU A 415 5.46 1.39 -32.80
C LEU A 415 5.74 1.37 -34.31
N LYS A 416 5.01 0.54 -35.05
CA LYS A 416 4.86 0.59 -36.51
C LYS A 416 3.55 1.31 -36.83
N LYS A 417 3.51 2.09 -37.90
CA LYS A 417 2.40 3.00 -38.24
C LYS A 417 2.05 2.94 -39.72
#